data_AF-A0A1G7JJP9-F1
#
_entry.id   AF-A0A1G7JJP9-F1
#
_cell.length_a   1.000
_cell.length_b   1.000
_cell.length_c   1.000
_cell.angle_alpha   90.00
_cell.angle_beta   90.00
_cell.angle_gamma   90.00
#
_symmetry.space_group_name_H-M   'P 1'
#
loop_
_entity.id
_entity.type
_entity.pdbx_description
1 polymer ?
#
loop_
_entity_poly.entity_id
_entity_poly.type
_entity_poly.pdbx_seq_one_letter_code
_entity_poly.pdbx_strand_id
1 'polypeptide(L)'
;MTIRTIALCFTDATRAETLARAGAALAREKGAHLLGLYVMPDPQIYPAVSLHMTGEILSQIRDRQRDTAREVQAVFEARVAAEGVAGEWRGLEAKYITPAERMVESVRAADLVMLERPEGDRTGRGEEEIIRASGRPVLMIPPGWEPAPLGRSAVIGWSETREAARAAHDAIDLLDEGAEVTLLSVAMLPDRDAHHYPAQDMATMLSRHGLSATVVHRDAGSSKISEILEREAFRTGAGLIVTGAFGHSRAYDFVLGTVTWSLLRGAKRPVLFSK
;
A
#
# COMPACT_ATOMS: atom_id res chain seq x y z
N MET A 1 12.91 11.79 -1.31
CA MET A 1 13.90 11.10 -0.46
C MET A 1 14.11 9.71 -1.04
N THR A 2 15.33 9.34 -1.42
CA THR A 2 15.58 8.00 -1.98
C THR A 2 15.08 6.89 -1.06
N ILE A 3 14.37 5.91 -1.59
CA ILE A 3 13.90 4.72 -0.85
C ILE A 3 15.12 3.87 -0.46
N ARG A 4 15.42 3.77 0.83
CA ARG A 4 16.54 2.99 1.37
C ARG A 4 16.11 1.89 2.34
N THR A 5 14.92 1.99 2.91
CA THR A 5 14.31 0.94 3.75
C THR A 5 12.89 0.65 3.27
N ILE A 6 12.62 -0.60 2.92
CA ILE A 6 11.30 -1.08 2.54
C ILE A 6 10.83 -2.09 3.59
N ALA A 7 9.71 -1.80 4.26
CA ALA A 7 9.12 -2.71 5.23
C ALA A 7 8.04 -3.58 4.58
N LEU A 8 8.18 -4.90 4.67
CA LEU A 8 7.19 -5.88 4.23
C LEU A 8 6.35 -6.29 5.43
N CYS A 9 5.09 -5.87 5.45
CA CYS A 9 4.15 -6.22 6.51
C CYS A 9 3.32 -7.45 6.11
N PHE A 10 3.71 -8.61 6.62
CA PHE A 10 3.02 -9.86 6.35
C PHE A 10 1.75 -9.96 7.21
N THR A 11 0.59 -9.64 6.62
CA THR A 11 -0.72 -9.71 7.30
C THR A 11 -1.48 -11.02 7.02
N ASP A 12 -1.02 -11.81 6.05
CA ASP A 12 -1.55 -13.11 5.64
C ASP A 12 -0.40 -14.05 5.26
N ALA A 13 -0.19 -15.10 6.07
CA ALA A 13 0.89 -16.05 5.85
C ALA A 13 0.77 -16.83 4.53
N THR A 14 -0.46 -17.04 4.03
CA THR A 14 -0.70 -17.83 2.81
C THR A 14 -0.19 -17.15 1.55
N ARG A 15 0.08 -15.84 1.63
CA ARG A 15 0.48 -15.03 0.49
C ARG A 15 1.91 -14.52 0.59
N ALA A 16 2.58 -14.72 1.73
CA ALA A 16 3.94 -14.25 2.02
C ALA A 16 4.94 -14.34 0.85
N GLU A 17 4.86 -15.39 0.04
CA GLU A 17 5.66 -15.56 -1.16
C GLU A 17 5.49 -14.42 -2.18
N THR A 18 4.27 -13.96 -2.44
CA THR A 18 3.97 -12.86 -3.36
C THR A 18 4.58 -11.56 -2.85
N LEU A 19 4.33 -11.18 -1.59
CA LEU A 19 4.91 -9.97 -1.00
C LEU A 19 6.42 -10.01 -0.90
N ALA A 20 6.99 -11.13 -0.44
CA ALA A 20 8.43 -11.28 -0.29
C ALA A 20 9.15 -11.18 -1.63
N ARG A 21 8.59 -11.80 -2.68
CA ARG A 21 9.11 -11.72 -4.04
C ARG A 21 9.02 -10.29 -4.59
N ALA A 22 7.87 -9.63 -4.47
CA ALA A 22 7.68 -8.26 -4.92
C ALA A 22 8.63 -7.29 -4.19
N GLY A 23 8.73 -7.43 -2.87
CA GLY A 23 9.60 -6.62 -2.02
C GLY A 23 11.07 -6.79 -2.34
N ALA A 24 11.53 -8.03 -2.50
CA ALA A 24 12.94 -8.32 -2.82
C ALA A 24 13.34 -7.79 -4.20
N ALA A 25 12.48 -7.93 -5.20
CA ALA A 25 12.71 -7.35 -6.52
C ALA A 25 12.81 -5.82 -6.47
N LEU A 26 11.90 -5.14 -5.77
CA LEU A 26 11.92 -3.69 -5.63
C LEU A 26 13.14 -3.22 -4.81
N ALA A 27 13.49 -3.94 -3.75
CA ALA A 27 14.67 -3.63 -2.95
C ALA A 27 15.97 -3.76 -3.75
N ARG A 28 16.07 -4.77 -4.62
CA ARG A 28 17.21 -4.91 -5.54
C ARG A 28 17.27 -3.74 -6.52
N GLU A 29 16.13 -3.36 -7.10
CA GLU A 29 16.05 -2.24 -8.05
C GLU A 29 16.49 -0.92 -7.40
N LYS A 30 16.03 -0.62 -6.18
CA LYS A 30 16.32 0.64 -5.48
C LYS A 30 17.60 0.60 -4.63
N GLY A 31 18.25 -0.56 -4.50
CA GLY A 31 19.37 -0.76 -3.57
C GLY A 31 18.98 -0.53 -2.11
N ALA A 32 17.77 -0.95 -1.74
CA ALA A 32 17.18 -0.75 -0.42
C ALA A 32 17.38 -1.95 0.50
N HIS A 33 17.37 -1.70 1.80
CA HIS A 33 17.29 -2.70 2.85
C HIS A 33 15.84 -3.18 3.02
N LEU A 34 15.64 -4.50 3.15
CA LEU A 34 14.34 -5.09 3.44
C LEU A 34 14.13 -5.34 4.92
N LEU A 35 13.02 -4.87 5.45
CA LEU A 35 12.55 -5.21 6.80
C LEU A 35 11.32 -6.11 6.71
N GLY A 36 11.45 -7.40 7.03
CA GLY A 36 10.32 -8.33 7.10
C GLY A 36 9.66 -8.30 8.48
N LEU A 37 8.35 -8.03 8.52
CA LEU A 37 7.58 -7.92 9.76
C LEU A 37 6.40 -8.91 9.78
N TYR A 38 6.33 -9.73 10.82
CA TYR A 38 5.15 -10.55 11.11
C TYR A 38 4.78 -10.40 12.58
N VAL A 39 3.51 -10.07 12.85
CA VAL A 39 3.01 -9.88 14.20
C VAL A 39 2.09 -11.05 14.57
N MET A 40 2.53 -11.86 15.52
CA MET A 40 1.74 -12.92 16.12
C MET A 40 0.61 -12.30 16.95
N PRO A 41 -0.67 -12.63 16.66
CA PRO A 41 -1.79 -12.07 17.38
C PRO A 41 -1.83 -12.61 18.81
N ASP A 42 -2.00 -11.72 19.78
CA ASP A 42 -2.27 -12.13 21.15
C ASP A 42 -3.72 -12.69 21.22
N PRO A 43 -3.95 -13.92 21.72
CA PRO A 43 -5.29 -14.45 21.84
C PRO A 43 -6.15 -13.52 22.71
N GLN A 44 -7.07 -12.79 22.09
CA GLN A 44 -8.04 -11.96 22.81
C GLN A 44 -9.13 -12.88 23.38
N ILE A 45 -8.92 -13.35 24.60
CA ILE A 45 -9.83 -14.28 25.25
C ILE A 45 -10.83 -13.48 26.08
N TYR A 46 -12.08 -13.45 25.64
CA TYR A 46 -13.15 -12.85 26.44
C TYR A 46 -13.32 -13.60 27.77
N PRO A 47 -13.64 -12.90 28.89
CA PRO A 47 -13.78 -13.53 30.20
C PRO A 47 -14.74 -14.73 30.24
N ALA A 48 -15.81 -14.71 29.44
CA ALA A 48 -16.74 -15.83 29.33
C ALA A 48 -16.14 -17.07 28.64
N VAL A 49 -15.19 -16.87 27.72
CA VAL A 49 -14.51 -17.94 26.98
C VAL A 49 -13.27 -18.44 27.75
N SER A 50 -12.61 -17.58 28.53
CA SER A 50 -11.43 -17.96 29.32
C SER A 50 -11.72 -19.02 30.37
N LEU A 51 -12.96 -19.08 30.87
CA LEU A 51 -13.43 -20.11 31.80
C LEU A 51 -13.41 -21.52 31.19
N HIS A 52 -13.38 -21.62 29.87
CA HIS A 52 -13.40 -22.88 29.12
C HIS A 52 -12.08 -23.19 28.41
N MET A 53 -11.04 -22.35 28.55
CA MET A 53 -9.74 -22.53 27.91
C MET A 53 -8.69 -22.96 28.93
N THR A 54 -8.12 -24.15 28.73
CA THR A 54 -6.99 -24.63 29.54
C THR A 54 -5.69 -23.97 29.13
N GLY A 55 -4.72 -23.91 30.04
CA GLY A 55 -3.37 -23.39 29.73
C GLY A 55 -2.69 -24.15 28.58
N GLU A 56 -3.00 -25.42 28.39
CA GLU A 56 -2.50 -26.26 27.30
C GLU A 56 -3.07 -25.86 25.93
N ILE A 57 -4.36 -25.51 25.85
CA ILE A 57 -4.96 -24.98 24.62
C ILE A 57 -4.28 -23.66 24.24
N LEU A 58 -3.99 -22.81 25.22
CA LEU A 58 -3.30 -21.54 25.00
C LEU A 58 -1.86 -21.72 24.53
N SER A 59 -1.13 -22.70 25.07
CA SER A 59 0.22 -23.02 24.56
C SER A 59 0.15 -23.53 23.13
N GLN A 60 -0.78 -24.44 22.80
CA GLN A 60 -0.95 -24.94 21.44
C GLN A 60 -1.27 -23.83 20.42
N ILE A 61 -2.11 -22.85 20.79
CA ILE A 61 -2.39 -21.70 19.93
C ILE A 61 -1.13 -20.88 19.67
N ARG A 62 -0.36 -20.57 20.72
CA ARG A 62 0.90 -19.80 20.59
C ARG A 62 1.96 -20.56 19.79
N ASP A 63 2.05 -21.87 19.96
CA ASP A 63 3.00 -22.70 19.21
C ASP A 63 2.67 -22.69 17.72
N ARG A 64 1.39 -22.86 17.36
CA ARG A 64 0.93 -22.72 15.96
C ARG A 64 1.25 -21.35 15.37
N GLN A 65 1.01 -20.27 16.11
CA GLN A 65 1.33 -18.92 15.66
C GLN A 65 2.84 -18.74 15.41
N ARG A 66 3.68 -19.32 16.27
CA ARG A 66 5.14 -19.29 16.14
C ARG A 66 5.62 -20.10 14.95
N ASP A 67 5.00 -21.25 14.69
CA ASP A 67 5.31 -22.08 13.52
C ASP A 67 4.93 -21.36 12.23
N THR A 68 3.75 -20.73 12.16
CA THR A 68 3.39 -19.86 11.02
C THR A 68 4.39 -18.70 10.85
N ALA A 69 4.82 -18.06 11.94
CA ALA A 69 5.84 -17.00 11.85
C ALA A 69 7.17 -17.50 11.27
N ARG A 70 7.59 -18.73 11.62
CA ARG A 70 8.79 -19.36 11.07
C ARG A 70 8.64 -19.70 9.58
N GLU A 71 7.46 -20.14 9.15
CA GLU A 71 7.18 -20.40 7.74
C GLU A 71 7.30 -19.11 6.90
N VAL A 72 6.67 -18.02 7.35
CA VAL A 72 6.77 -16.71 6.68
C VAL A 72 8.21 -16.19 6.70
N GLN A 73 8.93 -16.35 7.82
CA GLN A 73 10.33 -15.99 7.92
C GLN A 73 11.19 -16.73 6.88
N ALA A 74 11.01 -18.04 6.74
CA ALA A 74 11.76 -18.84 5.78
C ALA A 74 11.51 -18.38 4.33
N VAL A 75 10.26 -18.02 4.00
CA VAL A 75 9.91 -17.46 2.68
C VAL A 75 10.62 -16.12 2.45
N PHE A 76 10.60 -15.23 3.44
CA PHE A 76 11.29 -13.94 3.38
C PHE A 76 12.80 -14.12 3.17
N GLU A 77 13.45 -14.92 4.01
CA GLU A 77 14.90 -15.17 3.97
C GLU A 77 15.32 -15.80 2.63
N ALA A 78 14.52 -16.72 2.09
CA ALA A 78 14.78 -17.31 0.77
C ALA A 78 14.76 -16.26 -0.35
N ARG A 79 13.82 -15.30 -0.32
CA ARG A 79 13.74 -14.23 -1.33
C ARG A 79 14.82 -13.18 -1.19
N VAL A 80 15.15 -12.80 0.06
CA VAL A 80 16.28 -11.91 0.36
C VAL A 80 17.58 -12.50 -0.18
N ALA A 81 17.83 -13.79 0.08
CA ALA A 81 19.02 -14.48 -0.41
C ALA A 81 19.05 -14.61 -1.94
N ALA A 82 17.91 -14.95 -2.57
CA ALA A 82 17.82 -15.12 -4.01
C ALA A 82 18.08 -13.83 -4.81
N GLU A 83 17.62 -12.68 -4.29
CA GLU A 83 17.83 -11.37 -4.94
C GLU A 83 19.15 -10.70 -4.50
N GLY A 84 19.87 -11.27 -3.53
CA GLY A 84 21.14 -10.74 -3.03
C GLY A 84 21.01 -9.40 -2.31
N VAL A 85 19.88 -9.14 -1.66
CA VAL A 85 19.59 -7.88 -0.95
C VAL A 85 19.88 -8.00 0.55
N ALA A 86 20.15 -6.88 1.22
CA ALA A 86 20.25 -6.87 2.67
C ALA A 86 18.85 -6.93 3.30
N GLY A 87 18.67 -7.81 4.28
CA GLY A 87 17.38 -7.98 4.95
C GLY A 87 17.51 -8.17 6.46
N GLU A 88 16.50 -7.71 7.18
CA GLU A 88 16.27 -7.94 8.61
C GLU A 88 14.88 -8.54 8.80
N TRP A 89 14.76 -9.56 9.65
CA TRP A 89 13.47 -10.14 10.04
C TRP A 89 13.11 -9.75 11.48
N ARG A 90 11.85 -9.37 11.71
CA ARG A 90 11.28 -9.16 13.05
C ARG A 90 9.95 -9.91 13.19
N GLY A 91 10.00 -11.03 13.91
CA GLY A 91 8.82 -11.68 14.47
C GLY A 91 8.42 -11.01 15.78
N LEU A 92 7.24 -10.40 15.83
CA LEU A 92 6.75 -9.63 16.98
C LEU A 92 5.51 -10.30 17.58
N GLU A 93 5.27 -10.07 18.86
CA GLU A 93 4.00 -10.40 19.51
C GLU A 93 3.19 -9.11 19.65
N ALA A 94 1.88 -9.18 19.43
CA ALA A 94 1.03 -8.00 19.51
C ALA A 94 0.99 -7.41 20.94
N LYS A 95 1.03 -8.26 21.98
CA LYS A 95 1.07 -7.90 23.42
C LYS A 95 0.08 -6.79 23.79
N TYR A 96 -1.18 -7.15 24.04
CA TYR A 96 -2.28 -6.26 24.44
C TYR A 96 -2.77 -5.22 23.42
N ILE A 97 -2.10 -5.04 22.29
CA ILE A 97 -2.58 -4.21 21.17
C ILE A 97 -2.91 -5.08 19.95
N THR A 98 -3.51 -4.48 18.92
CA THR A 98 -3.80 -5.25 17.69
C THR A 98 -2.51 -5.53 16.90
N PRO A 99 -2.49 -6.58 16.04
CA PRO A 99 -1.36 -6.81 15.15
C PRO A 99 -1.05 -5.61 14.23
N ALA A 100 -2.09 -4.92 13.76
CA ALA A 100 -1.94 -3.75 12.89
C ALA A 100 -1.34 -2.56 13.64
N GLU A 101 -1.79 -2.28 14.87
CA GLU A 101 -1.20 -1.25 15.75
C GLU A 101 0.30 -1.52 15.98
N ARG A 102 0.66 -2.79 16.26
CA ARG A 102 2.07 -3.20 16.43
C ARG A 102 2.89 -3.05 15.14
N MET A 103 2.31 -3.35 13.98
CA MET A 103 2.95 -3.11 12.69
C MET A 103 3.21 -1.62 12.47
N VAL A 104 2.21 -0.77 12.74
CA VAL A 104 2.31 0.69 12.62
C VAL A 104 3.48 1.23 13.45
N GLU A 105 3.65 0.79 14.69
CA GLU A 105 4.80 1.19 15.53
C GLU A 105 6.15 0.82 14.89
N SER A 106 6.19 -0.32 14.20
CA SER A 106 7.42 -0.93 13.70
C SER A 106 7.89 -0.37 12.34
N VAL A 107 7.00 0.27 11.57
CA VAL A 107 7.29 0.75 10.21
C VAL A 107 7.59 2.24 10.10
N ARG A 108 7.48 3.03 11.17
CA ARG A 108 7.65 4.50 11.12
C ARG A 108 9.01 4.96 10.59
N ALA A 109 10.04 4.12 10.73
CA ALA A 109 11.39 4.38 10.25
C ALA A 109 11.65 3.85 8.83
N ALA A 110 10.69 3.16 8.20
CA ALA A 110 10.81 2.71 6.82
C ALA A 110 10.56 3.87 5.86
N ASP A 111 11.12 3.81 4.65
CA ASP A 111 10.82 4.78 3.60
C ASP A 111 9.52 4.44 2.88
N LEU A 112 9.28 3.14 2.67
CA LEU A 112 8.10 2.58 2.02
C LEU A 112 7.60 1.38 2.82
N VAL A 113 6.28 1.26 2.98
CA VAL A 113 5.64 0.06 3.52
C VAL A 113 5.00 -0.71 2.37
N MET A 114 5.16 -2.02 2.35
CA MET A 114 4.50 -2.90 1.40
C MET A 114 3.53 -3.84 2.11
N LEU A 115 2.35 -3.98 1.52
CA LEU A 115 1.27 -4.85 1.98
C LEU A 115 0.74 -5.67 0.82
N GLU A 116 0.08 -6.77 1.15
CA GLU A 116 -0.74 -7.49 0.18
C GLU A 116 -2.17 -6.97 0.23
N ARG A 117 -2.83 -6.97 -0.93
CA ARG A 117 -4.26 -6.69 -1.00
C ARG A 117 -5.02 -7.81 -0.29
N PRO A 118 -5.93 -7.51 0.65
CA PRO A 118 -6.75 -8.52 1.31
C PRO A 118 -7.68 -9.23 0.31
N GLU A 119 -7.89 -10.54 0.48
CA GLU A 119 -8.97 -11.29 -0.20
C GLU A 119 -9.70 -12.27 0.74
N GLY A 120 -10.70 -12.96 0.18
CA GLY A 120 -11.55 -13.91 0.89
C GLY A 120 -12.38 -13.19 1.94
N ASP A 121 -12.47 -13.78 3.12
CA ASP A 121 -13.27 -13.25 4.23
C ASP A 121 -12.56 -12.12 5.00
N ARG A 122 -11.36 -11.71 4.57
CA ARG A 122 -10.62 -10.62 5.22
C ARG A 122 -11.30 -9.29 4.98
N THR A 123 -11.56 -8.58 6.08
CA THR A 123 -12.24 -7.28 6.02
C THR A 123 -11.38 -6.15 5.46
N GLY A 124 -10.05 -6.28 5.46
CA GLY A 124 -9.11 -5.23 5.08
C GLY A 124 -8.85 -4.17 6.16
N ARG A 125 -9.38 -4.35 7.38
CA ARG A 125 -9.30 -3.34 8.45
C ARG A 125 -7.87 -3.14 8.97
N GLY A 126 -7.07 -4.19 9.06
CA GLY A 126 -5.67 -4.07 9.49
C GLY A 126 -4.83 -3.31 8.47
N GLU A 127 -5.05 -3.57 7.18
CA GLU A 127 -4.41 -2.86 6.08
C GLU A 127 -4.85 -1.39 6.04
N GLU A 128 -6.15 -1.09 6.23
CA GLU A 128 -6.63 0.29 6.40
C GLU A 128 -5.90 1.00 7.54
N GLU A 129 -5.78 0.35 8.70
CA GLU A 129 -5.12 0.94 9.86
C GLU A 129 -3.65 1.26 9.58
N ILE A 130 -2.92 0.35 8.93
CA ILE A 130 -1.53 0.58 8.52
C ILE A 130 -1.43 1.74 7.53
N ILE A 131 -2.31 1.81 6.52
CA ILE A 131 -2.35 2.92 5.56
C ILE A 131 -2.62 4.26 6.28
N ARG A 132 -3.52 4.25 7.26
CA ARG A 132 -3.92 5.46 7.98
C ARG A 132 -2.86 5.96 8.96
N ALA A 133 -2.16 5.06 9.64
CA ALA A 133 -1.38 5.39 10.82
C ALA A 133 0.14 5.18 10.68
N SER A 134 0.63 4.51 9.63
CA SER A 134 2.07 4.28 9.42
C SER A 134 2.89 5.56 9.25
N GLY A 135 2.27 6.62 8.72
CA GLY A 135 2.94 7.89 8.39
C GLY A 135 3.86 7.81 7.16
N ARG A 136 3.90 6.65 6.48
CA ARG A 136 4.72 6.35 5.31
C ARG A 136 3.84 5.99 4.12
N PRO A 137 4.29 6.20 2.87
CA PRO A 137 3.58 5.67 1.72
C PRO A 137 3.47 4.14 1.82
N VAL A 138 2.32 3.61 1.45
CA VAL A 138 1.99 2.18 1.50
C VAL A 138 1.73 1.67 0.09
N LEU A 139 2.62 0.82 -0.42
CA LEU A 139 2.47 0.11 -1.68
C LEU A 139 1.75 -1.22 -1.44
N MET A 140 0.51 -1.30 -1.90
CA MET A 140 -0.28 -2.52 -1.85
C MET A 140 -0.09 -3.33 -3.14
N ILE A 141 0.26 -4.60 -2.99
CA ILE A 141 0.48 -5.57 -4.08
C ILE A 141 -0.76 -6.43 -4.24
N PRO A 142 -1.37 -6.50 -5.45
CA PRO A 142 -2.52 -7.35 -5.66
C PRO A 142 -2.10 -8.83 -5.78
N PRO A 143 -3.02 -9.77 -5.56
CA PRO A 143 -2.74 -11.20 -5.56
C PRO A 143 -2.41 -11.69 -6.96
N GLY A 144 -1.44 -12.60 -7.06
CA GLY A 144 -0.95 -13.11 -8.34
C GLY A 144 -0.19 -12.07 -9.18
N TRP A 145 0.20 -10.94 -8.59
CA TRP A 145 1.07 -9.99 -9.25
C TRP A 145 2.49 -10.54 -9.35
N GLU A 146 3.04 -10.55 -10.56
CA GLU A 146 4.43 -10.90 -10.81
C GLU A 146 5.28 -9.63 -10.86
N PRO A 147 6.52 -9.67 -10.33
CA PRO A 147 7.44 -8.54 -10.38
C PRO A 147 7.62 -7.99 -11.80
N ALA A 148 7.22 -6.74 -11.99
CA ALA A 148 7.46 -5.96 -13.19
C ALA A 148 7.97 -4.56 -12.79
N PRO A 149 8.68 -3.85 -13.69
CA PRO A 149 9.15 -2.49 -13.40
C PRO A 149 7.98 -1.57 -13.02
N LEU A 150 7.88 -1.21 -11.75
CA LEU A 150 6.83 -0.34 -11.22
C LEU A 150 7.08 1.13 -11.59
N GLY A 151 8.36 1.50 -11.70
CA GLY A 151 8.80 2.90 -11.83
C GLY A 151 8.53 3.53 -13.19
N ARG A 152 8.15 2.77 -14.22
CA ARG A 152 8.09 3.27 -15.61
C ARG A 152 6.88 4.14 -15.93
N SER A 153 5.74 3.88 -15.30
CA SER A 153 4.50 4.62 -15.59
C SER A 153 3.48 4.54 -14.48
N ALA A 154 2.81 5.65 -14.20
CA ALA A 154 1.80 5.74 -13.15
C ALA A 154 0.60 6.60 -13.54
N VAL A 155 -0.56 6.23 -12.99
CA VAL A 155 -1.72 7.12 -12.90
C VAL A 155 -1.83 7.63 -11.48
N ILE A 156 -1.77 8.95 -11.31
CA ILE A 156 -1.92 9.63 -10.03
C ILE A 156 -3.33 10.23 -9.96
N GLY A 157 -4.16 9.75 -9.04
CA GLY A 157 -5.46 10.34 -8.74
C GLY A 157 -5.31 11.72 -8.10
N TRP A 158 -5.66 12.77 -8.82
CA TRP A 158 -5.49 14.16 -8.41
C TRP A 158 -6.79 14.78 -7.93
N SER A 159 -6.74 15.37 -6.73
CA SER A 159 -7.76 16.23 -6.13
C SER A 159 -7.08 17.34 -5.33
N GLU A 160 -7.80 18.43 -5.03
CA GLU A 160 -7.28 19.53 -4.21
C GLU A 160 -7.28 19.20 -2.71
N THR A 161 -6.62 18.10 -2.36
CA THR A 161 -6.50 17.62 -0.99
C THR A 161 -5.03 17.42 -0.61
N ARG A 162 -4.74 17.55 0.68
CA ARG A 162 -3.40 17.32 1.20
C ARG A 162 -2.94 15.88 0.93
N GLU A 163 -3.85 14.91 0.95
CA GLU A 163 -3.54 13.50 0.70
C GLU A 163 -3.15 13.24 -0.75
N ALA A 164 -3.82 13.87 -1.73
CA ALA A 164 -3.44 13.76 -3.14
C ALA A 164 -2.09 14.43 -3.41
N ALA A 165 -1.83 15.61 -2.82
CA ALA A 165 -0.52 16.26 -2.87
C ALA A 165 0.58 15.35 -2.28
N ARG A 166 0.35 14.78 -1.09
CA ARG A 166 1.25 13.81 -0.45
C ARG A 166 1.54 12.63 -1.39
N ALA A 167 0.51 12.04 -1.99
CA ALA A 167 0.66 10.90 -2.88
C ALA A 167 1.48 11.22 -4.14
N ALA A 168 1.25 12.40 -4.74
CA ALA A 168 2.03 12.84 -5.90
C ALA A 168 3.53 13.01 -5.55
N HIS A 169 3.83 13.55 -4.36
CA HIS A 169 5.21 13.68 -3.88
C HIS A 169 5.85 12.34 -3.53
N ASP A 170 5.15 11.46 -2.81
CA ASP A 170 5.68 10.15 -2.42
C ASP A 170 5.94 9.25 -3.65
N ALA A 171 5.21 9.44 -4.76
CA ALA A 171 5.43 8.71 -6.01
C ALA A 171 6.78 9.02 -6.67
N ILE A 172 7.33 10.23 -6.48
CA ILE A 172 8.58 10.66 -7.12
C ILE A 172 9.72 9.69 -6.81
N ASP A 173 9.81 9.23 -5.55
CA ASP A 173 10.89 8.37 -5.11
C ASP A 173 10.74 6.90 -5.56
N LEU A 174 9.56 6.53 -6.06
CA LEU A 174 9.28 5.21 -6.60
C LEU A 174 9.44 5.15 -8.14
N LEU A 175 9.18 6.27 -8.82
CA LEU A 175 9.23 6.38 -10.27
C LEU A 175 10.67 6.55 -10.78
N ASP A 176 10.89 6.04 -12.00
CA ASP A 176 12.18 6.15 -12.68
C ASP A 176 12.30 7.49 -13.39
N GLU A 177 13.54 7.91 -13.70
CA GLU A 177 13.77 9.08 -14.54
C GLU A 177 13.11 8.90 -15.91
N GLY A 178 12.35 9.89 -16.36
CA GLY A 178 11.58 9.86 -17.60
C GLY A 178 10.28 9.06 -17.54
N ALA A 179 9.84 8.60 -16.36
CA ALA A 179 8.59 7.85 -16.23
C ALA A 179 7.37 8.65 -16.70
N GLU A 180 6.45 7.96 -17.37
CA GLU A 180 5.20 8.55 -17.88
C GLU A 180 4.16 8.62 -16.77
N VAL A 181 3.71 9.83 -16.45
CA VAL A 181 2.77 10.09 -15.36
C VAL A 181 1.50 10.73 -15.89
N THR A 182 0.37 10.09 -15.64
CA THR A 182 -0.95 10.70 -15.86
C THR A 182 -1.50 11.23 -14.54
N LEU A 183 -1.58 12.55 -14.40
CA LEU A 183 -2.32 13.22 -13.34
C LEU A 183 -3.81 13.24 -13.70
N LEU A 184 -4.58 12.34 -13.09
CA LEU A 184 -5.99 12.13 -13.40
C LEU A 184 -6.89 12.84 -12.40
N SER A 185 -7.59 13.88 -12.85
CA SER A 185 -8.70 14.48 -12.10
C SER A 185 -10.04 13.93 -12.57
N VAL A 186 -10.88 13.54 -11.61
CA VAL A 186 -12.22 13.02 -11.87
C VAL A 186 -13.26 13.98 -11.29
N ALA A 187 -14.07 14.59 -12.15
CA ALA A 187 -15.15 15.49 -11.75
C ALA A 187 -16.43 14.69 -11.44
N MET A 188 -17.02 14.92 -10.27
CA MET A 188 -18.28 14.27 -9.86
C MET A 188 -19.51 14.95 -10.46
N LEU A 189 -19.42 16.26 -10.73
CA LEU A 189 -20.43 17.04 -11.42
C LEU A 189 -19.79 17.68 -12.65
N PRO A 190 -20.53 17.83 -13.76
CA PRO A 190 -20.05 18.51 -14.94
C PRO A 190 -20.02 20.02 -14.67
N ASP A 191 -19.03 20.47 -13.91
CA ASP A 191 -18.73 21.90 -13.76
C ASP A 191 -17.46 22.22 -14.55
N ARG A 192 -17.62 23.02 -15.60
CA ARG A 192 -16.56 23.33 -16.58
C ARG A 192 -15.54 24.34 -16.06
N ASP A 193 -15.82 25.00 -14.94
CA ASP A 193 -15.01 26.13 -14.43
C ASP A 193 -14.22 25.81 -13.14
N ALA A 194 -14.19 24.54 -12.70
CA ALA A 194 -13.41 24.12 -11.53
C ALA A 194 -11.90 24.22 -11.84
N HIS A 195 -11.33 25.38 -11.49
CA HIS A 195 -9.92 25.77 -11.42
C HIS A 195 -8.91 24.71 -11.89
N HIS A 196 -8.55 24.76 -13.17
CA HIS A 196 -7.58 23.87 -13.82
C HIS A 196 -6.12 24.07 -13.38
N TYR A 197 -5.83 25.14 -12.64
CA TYR A 197 -4.47 25.56 -12.29
C TYR A 197 -3.72 24.62 -11.32
N PRO A 198 -4.35 24.06 -10.26
CA PRO A 198 -3.61 23.25 -9.28
C PRO A 198 -3.05 21.94 -9.85
N ALA A 199 -3.68 21.36 -10.87
CA ALA A 199 -3.18 20.15 -11.54
C ALA A 199 -1.96 20.45 -12.45
N GLN A 200 -1.96 21.61 -13.12
CA GLN A 200 -0.85 22.02 -13.99
C GLN A 200 0.40 22.38 -13.18
N ASP A 201 0.23 23.03 -12.04
CA ASP A 201 1.33 23.29 -11.11
C ASP A 201 1.95 22.00 -10.59
N MET A 202 1.12 21.00 -10.26
CA MET A 202 1.58 19.67 -9.86
C MET A 202 2.32 18.96 -11.01
N ALA A 203 1.80 18.99 -12.24
CA ALA A 203 2.48 18.42 -13.40
C ALA A 203 3.84 19.08 -13.67
N THR A 204 3.91 20.41 -13.53
CA THR A 204 5.15 21.17 -13.63
C THR A 204 6.14 20.78 -12.54
N MET A 205 5.67 20.56 -11.31
CA MET A 205 6.49 20.07 -10.21
C MET A 205 7.07 18.69 -10.52
N LEU A 206 6.25 17.73 -10.94
CA LEU A 206 6.71 16.39 -11.33
C LEU A 206 7.73 16.44 -12.49
N SER A 207 7.54 17.35 -13.46
CA SER A 207 8.48 17.55 -14.57
C SER A 207 9.85 18.05 -14.09
N ARG A 208 9.90 18.89 -13.05
CA ARG A 208 11.17 19.31 -12.41
C ARG A 208 11.90 18.17 -11.70
N HIS A 209 11.18 17.09 -11.37
CA HIS A 209 11.74 15.85 -10.86
C HIS A 209 12.06 14.82 -11.96
N GLY A 210 12.01 15.21 -13.23
CA GLY A 210 12.39 14.36 -14.35
C GLY A 210 11.28 13.42 -14.85
N LEU A 211 10.02 13.64 -14.46
CA LEU A 211 8.89 12.82 -14.88
C LEU A 211 8.13 13.45 -16.06
N SER A 212 7.65 12.64 -17.00
CA SER A 212 6.80 13.08 -18.11
C SER A 212 5.35 13.15 -17.65
N ALA A 213 4.91 14.31 -17.14
CA ALA A 213 3.59 14.46 -16.53
C ALA A 213 2.55 15.05 -17.50
N THR A 214 1.45 14.32 -17.74
CA THR A 214 0.28 14.77 -18.50
C THR A 214 -0.94 14.89 -17.59
N VAL A 215 -1.67 16.01 -17.69
CA VAL A 215 -2.94 16.20 -16.96
C VAL A 215 -4.10 15.67 -17.79
N VAL A 216 -4.93 14.82 -17.18
CA VAL A 216 -6.12 14.24 -17.81
C VAL A 216 -7.34 14.49 -16.91
N HIS A 217 -8.43 14.94 -17.54
CA HIS A 217 -9.72 15.13 -16.88
C HIS A 217 -10.73 14.10 -17.36
N ARG A 218 -11.49 13.52 -16.43
CA ARG A 218 -12.59 12.60 -16.70
C ARG A 218 -13.82 13.01 -15.90
N ASP A 219 -14.99 12.78 -16.47
CA ASP A 219 -16.25 12.87 -15.74
C ASP A 219 -16.56 11.52 -15.10
N ALA A 220 -16.98 11.53 -13.84
CA ALA A 220 -17.37 10.31 -13.13
C ALA A 220 -18.59 9.63 -13.78
N GLY A 221 -19.56 10.45 -14.21
CA GLY A 221 -20.87 9.96 -14.64
C GLY A 221 -21.48 9.07 -13.58
N SER A 222 -21.83 7.83 -13.95
CA SER A 222 -22.30 6.79 -13.03
C SER A 222 -21.21 5.82 -12.56
N SER A 223 -19.97 5.98 -13.02
CA SER A 223 -18.86 5.07 -12.69
C SER A 223 -18.21 5.43 -11.36
N LYS A 224 -17.65 4.43 -10.67
CA LYS A 224 -16.84 4.69 -9.47
C LYS A 224 -15.49 5.28 -9.87
N ILE A 225 -14.96 6.22 -9.09
CA ILE A 225 -13.63 6.81 -9.34
C ILE A 225 -12.53 5.73 -9.40
N SER A 226 -12.61 4.68 -8.58
CA SER A 226 -11.66 3.56 -8.64
C SER A 226 -11.67 2.82 -9.98
N GLU A 227 -12.84 2.69 -10.61
CA GLU A 227 -12.98 2.06 -11.93
C GLU A 227 -12.42 2.96 -13.03
N ILE A 228 -12.53 4.28 -12.87
CA ILE A 228 -11.96 5.27 -13.78
C ILE A 228 -10.43 5.27 -13.66
N LEU A 229 -9.87 5.22 -12.44
CA LEU A 229 -8.43 5.07 -12.21
C LEU A 229 -7.89 3.81 -12.88
N GLU A 230 -8.53 2.66 -12.67
CA GLU A 230 -8.12 1.39 -13.30
C GLU A 230 -8.25 1.41 -14.82
N ARG A 231 -9.30 2.04 -15.36
CA ARG A 231 -9.48 2.19 -16.81
C ARG A 231 -8.41 3.09 -17.42
N GLU A 232 -8.09 4.18 -16.74
CA GLU A 232 -7.05 5.11 -17.18
C GLU A 232 -5.66 4.46 -17.10
N ALA A 233 -5.39 3.70 -16.04
CA ALA A 233 -4.17 2.91 -15.90
C ALA A 233 -4.05 1.85 -17.00
N PHE A 234 -5.14 1.15 -17.32
CA PHE A 234 -5.18 0.24 -18.46
C PHE A 234 -4.91 0.95 -19.79
N ARG A 235 -5.54 2.10 -20.02
CA ARG A 235 -5.43 2.88 -21.27
C ARG A 235 -4.03 3.40 -21.53
N THR A 236 -3.33 3.82 -20.47
CA THR A 236 -1.98 4.38 -20.52
C THR A 236 -0.89 3.32 -20.38
N GLY A 237 -1.26 2.07 -20.09
CA GLY A 237 -0.31 1.00 -19.78
C GLY A 237 0.38 1.18 -18.42
N ALA A 238 -0.16 2.01 -17.53
CA ALA A 238 0.42 2.29 -16.23
C ALA A 238 0.52 1.02 -15.37
N GLY A 239 1.73 0.78 -14.85
CA GLY A 239 2.01 -0.32 -13.93
C GLY A 239 1.59 -0.03 -12.49
N LEU A 240 1.38 1.25 -12.16
CA LEU A 240 1.11 1.73 -10.82
C LEU A 240 -0.08 2.70 -10.80
N ILE A 241 -0.96 2.55 -9.81
CA ILE A 241 -1.91 3.60 -9.42
C ILE A 241 -1.39 4.27 -8.15
N VAL A 242 -1.49 5.59 -8.08
CA VAL A 242 -1.11 6.39 -6.92
C VAL A 242 -2.32 7.19 -6.48
N THR A 243 -2.63 7.19 -5.19
CA THR A 243 -3.74 7.99 -4.66
C THR A 243 -3.50 8.41 -3.22
N GLY A 244 -4.04 9.57 -2.86
CA GLY A 244 -4.27 9.89 -1.47
C GLY A 244 -5.26 8.89 -0.86
N ALA A 245 -5.06 8.55 0.41
CA ALA A 245 -5.87 7.58 1.14
C ALA A 245 -6.61 8.23 2.30
N PHE A 246 -7.86 7.79 2.53
CA PHE A 246 -8.67 8.18 3.70
C PHE A 246 -8.66 9.70 4.03
N GLY A 247 -8.60 10.54 3.00
CA GLY A 247 -8.75 11.99 3.11
C GLY A 247 -10.20 12.42 3.23
N HIS A 248 -10.43 13.63 3.72
CA HIS A 248 -11.71 14.30 3.59
C HIS A 248 -11.59 15.31 2.45
N SER A 249 -12.38 15.14 1.38
CA SER A 249 -12.52 16.20 0.37
C SER A 249 -13.24 17.38 1.00
N ARG A 250 -12.71 18.60 0.83
CA ARG A 250 -13.39 19.85 1.21
C ARG A 250 -14.41 20.31 0.17
N ALA A 251 -14.35 19.77 -1.05
CA ALA A 251 -15.37 19.96 -2.07
C ALA A 251 -16.29 18.74 -2.05
N TYR A 252 -17.55 18.98 -1.67
CA TYR A 252 -18.73 18.12 -1.70
C TYR A 252 -18.51 16.60 -1.91
N ASP A 253 -18.92 15.86 -0.88
CA ASP A 253 -19.07 14.41 -0.75
C ASP A 253 -17.84 13.57 -0.35
N PHE A 254 -18.15 12.61 0.54
CA PHE A 254 -17.31 11.66 1.27
C PHE A 254 -16.55 10.63 0.38
N VAL A 255 -15.95 11.03 -0.74
CA VAL A 255 -15.60 10.06 -1.79
C VAL A 255 -14.17 9.47 -1.68
N LEU A 256 -13.19 10.10 -1.01
CA LEU A 256 -11.82 9.52 -0.94
C LEU A 256 -11.76 8.21 -0.13
N GLY A 257 -12.54 8.10 0.95
CA GLY A 257 -12.63 6.86 1.73
C GLY A 257 -13.20 5.70 0.92
N THR A 258 -14.18 5.96 0.05
CA THR A 258 -14.80 4.94 -0.80
C THR A 258 -13.89 4.52 -1.95
N VAL A 259 -13.08 5.43 -2.50
CA VAL A 259 -12.03 5.07 -3.49
C VAL A 259 -10.99 4.16 -2.87
N THR A 260 -10.47 4.54 -1.70
CA THR A 260 -9.44 3.76 -0.98
C THR A 260 -9.96 2.34 -0.71
N TRP A 261 -11.17 2.21 -0.16
CA TRP A 261 -11.80 0.91 0.08
C TRP A 261 -12.07 0.11 -1.19
N SER A 262 -12.47 0.76 -2.27
CA SER A 262 -12.72 0.09 -3.55
C SER A 262 -11.42 -0.46 -4.15
N LEU A 263 -10.32 0.29 -4.06
CA LEU A 263 -9.00 -0.17 -4.50
C LEU A 263 -8.45 -1.27 -3.57
N LEU A 264 -8.56 -1.12 -2.25
CA LEU A 264 -8.19 -2.15 -1.26
C LEU A 264 -8.88 -3.50 -1.51
N ARG A 265 -10.09 -3.49 -2.09
CA ARG A 265 -10.86 -4.72 -2.33
C ARG A 265 -10.75 -5.26 -3.75
N GLY A 266 -10.46 -4.40 -4.72
CA GLY A 266 -10.65 -4.75 -6.14
C GLY A 266 -9.53 -4.35 -7.08
N ALA A 267 -8.47 -3.69 -6.60
CA ALA A 267 -7.36 -3.30 -7.47
C ALA A 267 -6.68 -4.53 -8.07
N LYS A 268 -6.42 -4.46 -9.38
CA LYS A 268 -5.75 -5.50 -10.17
C LYS A 268 -4.28 -5.16 -10.43
N ARG A 269 -3.87 -3.95 -10.06
CA ARG A 269 -2.50 -3.45 -10.16
C ARG A 269 -2.00 -2.97 -8.80
N PRO A 270 -0.68 -2.87 -8.63
CA PRO A 270 -0.09 -2.21 -7.48
C PRO A 270 -0.67 -0.81 -7.26
N VAL A 271 -0.95 -0.48 -6.00
CA VAL A 271 -1.50 0.81 -5.60
C VAL A 271 -0.64 1.43 -4.51
N LEU A 272 -0.13 2.63 -4.73
CA LEU A 272 0.53 3.45 -3.73
C LEU A 272 -0.52 4.33 -3.03
N PHE A 273 -0.66 4.15 -1.71
CA PHE A 273 -1.50 4.96 -0.85
C PHE A 273 -0.65 5.90 0.01
N SER A 274 -1.03 7.17 0.07
CA SER A 274 -0.37 8.15 0.95
C SER A 274 -1.38 8.92 1.81
N LYS A 275 -1.00 9.22 3.05
CA LYS A 275 -1.85 9.89 4.06
C LYS A 275 -1.18 11.09 4.73
#